data_AF-A0A532V2E0-F1
#
_entry.id   AF-A0A532V2E0-F1
#
_cell.length_a   1.000
_cell.length_b   1.000
_cell.length_c   1.000
_cell.angle_alpha   90.00
_cell.angle_beta   90.00
_cell.angle_gamma   90.00
#
_symmetry.space_group_name_H-M   'P 1'
#
loop_
_entity.id
_entity.type
_entity.pdbx_description
1 polymer ?
#
loop_
_entity_poly.entity_id
_entity_poly.type
_entity_poly.pdbx_seq_one_letter_code
_entity_poly.pdbx_strand_id
1 'polypeptide(L)'
;MVSAAAEIYPEETVGYLVGYSTKSKFIIEYAAVFQAIESDQEFAWIDENRTARINRIINRFAEGMEIVGTFHSHAGKGSQKAVSLPSPADVNHILPDEVELIVALNPKRKEVAWNEGRYTIYGTVDKFHVEIGGFVRTSAGRGWKRVHINCSGVTGVIP
;
A
#
# COMPACT_ATOMS: atom_id res chain seq x y z
N MET A 1 -0.05 4.69 -6.91
CA MET A 1 -0.90 3.88 -6.01
C MET A 1 -2.37 4.27 -6.09
N VAL A 2 -2.82 5.40 -5.50
CA VAL A 2 -4.26 5.78 -5.48
C VAL A 2 -4.87 5.87 -6.87
N SER A 3 -4.16 6.49 -7.83
CA SER A 3 -4.60 6.59 -9.22
C SER A 3 -4.82 5.21 -9.85
N ALA A 4 -3.84 4.31 -9.76
CA ALA A 4 -3.93 2.96 -10.31
C ALA A 4 -5.09 2.15 -9.70
N ALA A 5 -5.29 2.25 -8.39
CA ALA A 5 -6.41 1.61 -7.72
C ALA A 5 -7.78 2.17 -8.17
N ALA A 6 -7.87 3.48 -8.42
CA ALA A 6 -9.09 4.10 -8.92
C ALA A 6 -9.44 3.68 -10.36
N GLU A 7 -8.43 3.51 -11.22
CA GLU A 7 -8.61 3.12 -12.62
C GLU A 7 -9.16 1.70 -12.80
N ILE A 8 -8.74 0.75 -11.97
CA ILE A 8 -9.17 -0.65 -12.09
C ILE A 8 -10.38 -1.02 -11.22
N TYR A 9 -10.86 -0.09 -10.38
CA TYR A 9 -11.99 -0.33 -9.51
C TYR A 9 -13.20 -0.90 -10.31
N PRO A 10 -13.85 -1.99 -9.85
CA PRO A 10 -13.80 -2.52 -8.50
C PRO A 10 -12.81 -3.67 -8.28
N GLU A 11 -11.84 -3.89 -9.17
CA GLU A 11 -10.78 -4.88 -8.93
C GLU A 11 -9.67 -4.34 -8.04
N GLU A 12 -8.86 -5.24 -7.50
CA GLU A 12 -7.72 -4.90 -6.65
C GLU A 12 -6.47 -4.64 -7.49
N THR A 13 -5.69 -3.63 -7.08
CA THR A 13 -4.37 -3.32 -7.63
C THR A 13 -3.30 -3.74 -6.65
N VAL A 14 -2.15 -4.14 -7.18
CA VAL A 14 -0.93 -4.48 -6.41
C VAL A 14 0.25 -3.66 -6.91
N GLY A 15 1.19 -3.36 -6.01
CA GLY A 15 2.48 -2.86 -6.42
C GLY A 15 3.55 -2.92 -5.34
N TYR A 16 4.77 -2.57 -5.74
CA TYR A 16 5.91 -2.41 -4.85
C TYR A 16 6.01 -0.98 -4.32
N LEU A 17 6.47 -0.85 -3.09
CA LEU A 17 6.91 0.40 -2.49
C LEU A 17 8.43 0.45 -2.58
N VAL A 18 8.95 1.48 -3.24
CA VAL A 18 10.38 1.66 -3.46
C VAL A 18 10.84 2.89 -2.70
N GLY A 19 11.96 2.74 -2.00
CA GLY A 19 12.54 3.79 -1.20
C GLY A 19 13.69 3.23 -0.37
N TYR A 20 13.78 3.65 0.89
CA TYR A 20 14.86 3.19 1.78
C TYR A 20 14.40 3.13 3.23
N SER A 21 15.04 2.27 4.01
CA SER A 21 14.79 2.11 5.44
C SER A 21 15.83 2.85 6.28
N THR A 22 15.39 3.33 7.44
CA THR A 22 16.26 3.85 8.51
C THR A 22 16.03 3.01 9.76
N LYS A 23 16.76 3.28 10.85
CA LYS A 23 16.59 2.55 12.12
C LYS A 23 15.16 2.58 12.70
N SER A 24 14.32 3.54 12.31
CA SER A 24 12.99 3.73 12.91
C SER A 24 11.87 4.05 11.93
N LYS A 25 12.16 4.22 10.64
CA LYS A 25 11.20 4.65 9.62
C LYS A 25 11.52 4.04 8.27
N PHE A 26 10.48 3.85 7.48
CA PHE A 26 10.57 3.64 6.04
C PHE A 26 10.29 4.96 5.33
N ILE A 27 11.13 5.33 4.37
CA ILE A 27 10.88 6.43 3.45
C ILE A 27 10.49 5.81 2.12
N ILE A 28 9.29 6.16 1.64
CA ILE A 28 8.73 5.65 0.39
C ILE A 28 8.77 6.80 -0.63
N GLU A 29 9.52 6.60 -1.71
CA GLU A 29 9.67 7.58 -2.79
C GLU A 29 8.75 7.26 -3.96
N TYR A 30 8.58 5.97 -4.26
CA TYR A 30 7.78 5.52 -5.40
C TYR A 30 6.86 4.36 -5.04
N ALA A 31 5.70 4.34 -5.67
CA ALA A 31 4.79 3.19 -5.68
C ALA A 31 4.69 2.64 -7.11
N ALA A 32 5.42 1.56 -7.37
CA ALA A 32 5.52 0.91 -8.67
C ALA A 32 4.42 -0.15 -8.82
N VAL A 33 3.43 0.12 -9.66
CA VAL A 33 2.30 -0.79 -9.91
C VAL A 33 2.79 -1.99 -10.72
N PHE A 34 2.41 -3.20 -10.31
CA PHE A 34 2.48 -4.38 -11.17
C PHE A 34 1.18 -5.17 -10.96
N GLN A 35 0.29 -5.17 -11.95
CA GLN A 35 -0.99 -5.85 -11.83
C GLN A 35 -0.78 -7.36 -11.68
N ALA A 36 -1.21 -7.91 -10.55
CA ALA A 36 -1.72 -9.27 -10.46
C ALA A 36 -3.25 -9.15 -10.47
N ILE A 37 -3.90 -9.63 -11.53
CA ILE A 37 -5.35 -9.81 -11.52
C ILE A 37 -5.60 -11.03 -10.63
N GLU A 38 -6.25 -10.84 -9.49
CA GLU A 38 -6.82 -11.96 -8.74
C GLU A 38 -8.05 -12.46 -9.50
N SER A 39 -7.86 -13.31 -10.51
CA SER A 39 -8.92 -14.27 -10.84
C SER A 39 -8.67 -15.47 -9.92
N ASP A 40 -9.61 -15.67 -8.99
CA ASP A 40 -10.08 -16.95 -8.42
C ASP A 40 -9.09 -18.04 -7.94
N GLN A 41 -7.78 -17.83 -8.03
CA GLN A 41 -6.75 -18.76 -7.59
C GLN A 41 -5.75 -18.00 -6.72
N GLU A 42 -5.76 -18.35 -5.45
CA GLU A 42 -4.60 -18.38 -4.56
C GLU A 42 -3.25 -18.16 -5.28
N PHE A 43 -2.52 -17.12 -4.85
CA PHE A 43 -1.10 -16.86 -5.12
C PHE A 43 -0.71 -16.19 -6.46
N ALA A 44 -0.79 -14.86 -6.49
CA ALA A 44 0.06 -14.04 -7.35
C ALA A 44 0.82 -12.95 -6.57
N TRP A 45 1.09 -13.20 -5.29
CA TRP A 45 1.74 -12.23 -4.40
C TRP A 45 3.22 -12.57 -4.23
N ILE A 46 4.06 -11.63 -4.69
CA ILE A 46 5.49 -11.50 -4.38
C ILE A 46 6.31 -12.79 -4.64
N ASP A 47 6.69 -13.01 -5.88
CA ASP A 47 7.75 -13.97 -6.23
C ASP A 47 9.10 -13.41 -5.77
N GLU A 48 9.78 -14.06 -4.83
CA GLU A 48 11.10 -13.65 -4.34
C GLU A 48 12.11 -13.44 -5.48
N ASN A 49 12.05 -14.24 -6.55
CA ASN A 49 12.92 -14.07 -7.71
C ASN A 49 12.57 -12.81 -8.49
N ARG A 50 11.27 -12.48 -8.59
CA ARG A 50 10.79 -11.23 -9.19
C ARG A 50 11.24 -10.04 -8.35
N THR A 51 11.03 -10.07 -7.03
CA THR A 51 11.47 -9.03 -6.10
C THR A 51 12.98 -8.83 -6.19
N ALA A 52 13.77 -9.90 -6.14
CA ALA A 52 15.22 -9.83 -6.29
C ALA A 52 15.65 -9.27 -7.66
N ARG A 53 14.96 -9.65 -8.74
CA ARG A 53 15.22 -9.10 -10.09
C ARG A 53 14.94 -7.60 -10.13
N ILE A 54 13.82 -7.17 -9.58
CA ILE A 54 13.42 -5.75 -9.57
C ILE A 54 14.37 -4.96 -8.68
N ASN A 55 14.74 -5.46 -7.51
CA ASN A 55 15.76 -4.85 -6.66
C ASN A 55 17.11 -4.72 -7.39
N ARG A 56 17.55 -5.73 -8.15
CA ARG A 56 18.76 -5.61 -8.98
C ARG A 56 18.64 -4.52 -10.05
N ILE A 57 17.45 -4.32 -10.62
CA ILE A 57 17.20 -3.26 -11.60
C ILE A 57 17.23 -1.90 -10.92
N ILE A 58 16.50 -1.72 -9.80
CA ILE A 58 16.46 -0.46 -9.02
C ILE A 58 17.87 -0.06 -8.59
N ASN A 59 18.62 -0.96 -7.96
CA ASN A 59 19.98 -0.70 -7.48
C ASN A 59 20.96 -0.30 -8.59
N ARG A 60 20.65 -0.55 -9.87
CA ARG A 60 21.52 -0.16 -11.00
C ARG A 60 21.36 1.28 -11.43
N PHE A 61 20.19 1.88 -11.28
CA PHE A 61 19.94 3.27 -11.72
C PHE A 61 19.60 4.21 -10.56
N ALA A 62 19.41 3.67 -9.36
CA ALA A 62 19.07 4.40 -8.14
C ALA A 62 19.81 3.79 -6.95
N GLU A 63 21.03 4.24 -6.73
CA GLU A 63 21.84 3.78 -5.61
C GLU A 63 21.16 4.10 -4.27
N GLY A 64 21.11 3.12 -3.38
CA GLY A 64 20.48 3.24 -2.06
C GLY A 64 18.95 3.10 -2.05
N MET A 65 18.30 2.88 -3.20
CA MET A 65 16.88 2.54 -3.25
C MET A 65 16.66 1.03 -3.36
N GLU A 66 15.65 0.55 -2.65
CA GLU A 66 15.22 -0.84 -2.64
C GLU A 66 13.69 -0.94 -2.54
N ILE A 67 13.14 -2.12 -2.81
CA ILE A 67 11.79 -2.46 -2.39
C ILE A 67 11.78 -2.53 -0.87
N VAL A 68 10.99 -1.65 -0.25
CA VAL A 68 10.78 -1.60 1.20
C VAL A 68 9.46 -2.26 1.63
N GLY A 69 8.66 -2.68 0.65
CA GLY A 69 7.45 -3.47 0.86
C GLY A 69 6.46 -3.32 -0.30
N THR A 70 5.17 -3.42 -0.02
CA THR A 70 4.11 -3.52 -1.04
C THR A 70 2.91 -2.67 -0.71
N PHE A 71 2.07 -2.45 -1.72
CA PHE A 71 0.73 -1.94 -1.50
C PHE A 71 -0.29 -2.76 -2.28
N HIS A 72 -1.51 -2.74 -1.78
CA HIS A 72 -2.68 -3.18 -2.52
C HIS A 72 -3.91 -2.33 -2.24
N SER A 73 -4.95 -2.52 -3.02
CA SER A 73 -6.21 -1.80 -2.85
C SER A 73 -7.36 -2.72 -2.52
N HIS A 74 -8.14 -2.38 -1.50
CA HIS A 74 -9.44 -2.99 -1.27
C HIS A 74 -10.53 -2.17 -1.96
N ALA A 75 -11.43 -2.85 -2.66
CA ALA A 75 -12.57 -2.22 -3.33
C ALA A 75 -13.89 -2.60 -2.65
N GLY A 76 -14.65 -1.60 -2.21
CA GLY A 76 -16.00 -1.86 -1.68
C GLY A 76 -16.93 -2.32 -2.81
N LYS A 77 -17.46 -3.54 -2.74
CA LYS A 77 -18.45 -4.09 -3.70
C LYS A 77 -19.84 -4.14 -3.05
N GLY A 78 -20.83 -3.49 -3.66
CA GLY A 78 -22.22 -3.50 -3.21
C GLY A 78 -22.44 -2.85 -1.84
N SER A 79 -22.99 -3.59 -0.88
CA SER A 79 -23.25 -3.10 0.49
C SER A 79 -22.02 -3.16 1.41
N GLN A 80 -20.95 -3.86 0.99
CA GLN A 80 -19.74 -3.98 1.77
C GLN A 80 -18.79 -2.83 1.46
N LYS A 81 -18.39 -2.11 2.51
CA LYS A 81 -17.38 -1.06 2.41
C LYS A 81 -15.99 -1.68 2.48
N ALA A 82 -15.10 -1.22 1.61
CA ALA A 82 -13.67 -1.47 1.79
C ALA A 82 -13.17 -0.75 3.05
N VAL A 83 -12.20 -1.36 3.73
CA VAL A 83 -11.53 -0.83 4.91
C VAL A 83 -10.03 -0.88 4.67
N SER A 84 -9.26 0.08 5.20
CA SER A 84 -7.80 0.07 5.01
C SER A 84 -7.13 -0.78 6.11
N LEU A 85 -7.56 -2.04 6.24
CA LEU A 85 -7.13 -2.98 7.26
C LEU A 85 -6.77 -4.33 6.62
N PRO A 86 -5.70 -5.01 7.03
CA PRO A 86 -5.34 -6.30 6.47
C PRO A 86 -6.47 -7.30 6.65
N SER A 87 -6.84 -7.97 5.56
CA SER A 87 -7.69 -9.15 5.62
C SER A 87 -6.93 -10.33 6.26
N PRO A 88 -7.61 -11.39 6.72
CA PRO A 88 -6.92 -12.60 7.19
C PRO A 88 -6.00 -13.22 6.14
N ALA A 89 -6.31 -13.05 4.84
CA ALA A 89 -5.44 -13.51 3.75
C ALA A 89 -4.18 -12.63 3.67
N ASP A 90 -4.32 -11.31 3.78
CA ASP A 90 -3.21 -10.34 3.70
C ASP A 90 -2.13 -10.65 4.75
N VAL A 91 -2.53 -10.97 5.99
CA VAL A 91 -1.60 -11.25 7.11
C VAL A 91 -0.61 -12.37 6.81
N ASN A 92 -0.99 -13.34 5.97
CA ASN A 92 -0.11 -14.47 5.62
C ASN A 92 0.97 -14.08 4.61
N HIS A 93 0.80 -12.96 3.91
CA HIS A 93 1.62 -12.55 2.76
C HIS A 93 2.54 -11.36 3.02
N ILE A 94 2.35 -10.64 4.14
CA ILE A 94 3.31 -9.59 4.56
C ILE A 94 4.63 -10.26 4.92
N LEU A 95 5.71 -9.94 4.22
CA LEU A 95 7.04 -10.41 4.59
C LEU A 95 7.51 -9.72 5.90
N PRO A 96 8.26 -10.41 6.78
CA PRO A 96 8.86 -9.76 7.94
C PRO A 96 9.70 -8.55 7.53
N ASP A 97 9.64 -7.49 8.33
CA ASP A 97 10.42 -6.26 8.15
C ASP A 97 10.12 -5.44 6.87
N GLU A 98 9.00 -5.72 6.19
CA GLU A 98 8.46 -4.91 5.09
C GLU A 98 7.27 -4.07 5.54
N VAL A 99 7.07 -2.91 4.88
CA VAL A 99 5.87 -2.07 5.04
C VAL A 99 4.81 -2.44 4.02
N GLU A 100 3.58 -2.59 4.49
CA GLU A 100 2.40 -2.77 3.64
C GLU A 100 1.49 -1.54 3.72
N LEU A 101 1.07 -1.03 2.56
CA LEU A 101 0.04 0.01 2.47
C LEU A 101 -1.24 -0.54 1.84
N ILE A 102 -2.38 -0.33 2.49
CA ILE A 102 -3.70 -0.76 2.00
C ILE A 102 -4.51 0.46 1.61
N VAL A 103 -4.97 0.51 0.37
CA VAL A 103 -5.80 1.59 -0.17
C VAL A 103 -7.25 1.13 -0.26
N ALA A 104 -8.09 1.61 0.64
CA ALA A 104 -9.52 1.36 0.57
C ALA A 104 -10.22 2.39 -0.34
N LEU A 105 -10.93 1.92 -1.36
CA LEU A 105 -11.76 2.74 -2.24
C LEU A 105 -13.24 2.44 -2.01
N ASN A 106 -13.99 3.50 -1.71
CA ASN A 106 -15.44 3.46 -1.56
C ASN A 106 -16.08 4.60 -2.36
N PRO A 107 -17.30 4.44 -2.91
CA PRO A 107 -18.04 5.57 -3.47
C PRO A 107 -18.20 6.71 -2.45
N LYS A 108 -17.87 7.94 -2.84
CA LYS A 108 -17.99 9.10 -1.94
C LYS A 108 -19.44 9.52 -1.75
N ARG A 109 -19.75 10.00 -0.54
CA ARG A 109 -21.06 10.61 -0.23
C ARG A 109 -21.03 12.13 -0.23
N LYS A 110 -19.85 12.71 -0.05
CA LYS A 110 -19.55 14.14 -0.01
C LYS A 110 -18.06 14.32 -0.29
N GLU A 111 -17.66 15.55 -0.62
CA GLU A 111 -16.24 15.90 -0.71
C GLU A 111 -15.59 15.97 0.67
N VAL A 112 -14.34 15.51 0.75
CA VAL A 112 -13.51 15.56 1.95
C VAL A 112 -12.09 15.93 1.51
N ALA A 113 -11.57 17.04 2.02
CA ALA A 113 -10.16 17.40 1.81
C ALA A 113 -9.23 16.29 2.32
N TRP A 114 -8.05 16.17 1.74
CA TRP A 114 -7.06 15.21 2.21
C TRP A 114 -6.58 15.57 3.63
N ASN A 115 -6.54 14.57 4.51
CA ASN A 115 -6.19 14.71 5.91
C ASN A 115 -5.42 13.49 6.41
N GLU A 116 -4.67 13.68 7.49
CA GLU A 116 -4.00 12.62 8.23
C GLU A 116 -4.78 12.27 9.50
N GLY A 117 -5.10 10.99 9.66
CA GLY A 117 -5.49 10.41 10.93
C GLY A 117 -4.27 9.85 11.66
N ARG A 118 -4.50 9.24 12.82
CA ARG A 118 -3.40 8.68 13.65
C ARG A 118 -2.57 7.60 12.93
N TYR A 119 -3.21 6.81 12.06
CA TYR A 119 -2.60 5.67 11.35
C TYR A 119 -3.08 5.59 9.90
N THR A 120 -3.71 6.64 9.40
CA THR A 120 -4.35 6.64 8.09
C THR A 120 -4.18 7.98 7.39
N ILE A 121 -4.24 7.96 6.08
CA ILE A 121 -4.45 9.15 5.25
C ILE A 121 -5.78 8.97 4.56
N TYR A 122 -6.62 10.00 4.52
CA TYR A 122 -7.93 9.89 3.88
C TYR A 122 -8.33 11.18 3.18
N GLY A 123 -9.23 11.06 2.20
CA GLY A 123 -9.74 12.18 1.42
C GLY A 123 -10.70 11.71 0.35
N THR A 124 -11.07 12.61 -0.56
CA THR A 124 -11.82 12.26 -1.77
C THR A 124 -11.06 12.62 -3.02
N VAL A 125 -11.21 11.78 -4.05
CA VAL A 125 -10.72 12.01 -5.41
C VAL A 125 -11.70 11.37 -6.39
N ASP A 126 -12.08 12.11 -7.43
CA ASP A 126 -13.14 11.70 -8.36
C ASP A 126 -14.39 11.17 -7.63
N LYS A 127 -14.96 10.02 -7.97
CA LYS A 127 -16.14 9.44 -7.32
C LYS A 127 -15.83 8.71 -6.02
N PHE A 128 -14.59 8.73 -5.55
CA PHE A 128 -14.13 7.88 -4.45
C PHE A 128 -13.83 8.67 -3.17
N HIS A 129 -14.19 8.05 -2.05
CA HIS A 129 -13.59 8.28 -0.75
C HIS A 129 -12.47 7.25 -0.58
N VAL A 130 -11.27 7.75 -0.32
CA VAL A 130 -10.05 6.96 -0.21
C VAL A 130 -9.56 7.01 1.22
N GLU A 131 -9.19 5.85 1.75
CA GLU A 131 -8.48 5.71 3.02
C GLU A 131 -7.25 4.83 2.79
N ILE A 132 -6.08 5.26 3.27
CA ILE A 132 -4.81 4.55 3.16
C ILE A 132 -4.37 4.20 4.57
N GLY A 133 -4.14 2.92 4.84
CA GLY A 133 -3.61 2.40 6.10
C GLY A 133 -2.23 1.79 5.91
N GLY A 134 -1.40 1.84 6.94
CA GLY A 134 -0.02 1.33 6.88
C GLY A 134 0.25 0.31 7.97
N PHE A 135 0.98 -0.76 7.62
CA PHE A 135 1.21 -1.92 8.46
C PHE A 135 2.64 -2.43 8.31
N VAL A 136 3.18 -3.03 9.38
CA VAL A 136 4.42 -3.81 9.36
C VAL A 136 4.18 -5.12 10.08
N ARG A 137 4.78 -6.21 9.59
CA ARG A 137 4.74 -7.50 10.28
C ARG A 137 5.74 -7.50 11.43
N THR A 138 5.31 -7.94 12.61
CA THR A 138 6.24 -8.07 13.74
C THR A 138 6.98 -9.40 13.64
N SER A 139 8.31 -9.36 13.72
CA SER A 139 9.18 -10.55 13.72
C SER A 139 8.90 -11.49 14.91
N ALA A 140 8.26 -10.99 15.97
CA ALA A 140 7.94 -11.74 17.18
C ALA A 140 6.57 -12.48 17.16
N GLY A 141 5.82 -12.51 16.04
CA GLY A 141 4.53 -13.24 16.01
C GLY A 141 3.80 -13.31 14.66
N ARG A 142 2.58 -13.86 14.68
CA ARG A 142 1.63 -13.87 13.53
C ARG A 142 0.75 -12.61 13.52
N GLY A 143 1.36 -11.44 13.70
CA GLY A 143 0.63 -10.19 13.87
C GLY A 143 1.20 -9.07 13.02
N TRP A 144 0.36 -8.09 12.74
CA TRP A 144 0.75 -6.81 12.16
C TRP A 144 0.67 -5.71 13.20
N LYS A 145 1.42 -4.65 12.98
CA LYS A 145 1.35 -3.40 13.74
C LYS A 145 1.04 -2.26 12.78
N ARG A 146 0.06 -1.43 13.13
CA ARG A 146 -0.20 -0.16 12.42
C ARG A 146 1.01 0.75 12.53
N VAL A 147 1.39 1.36 11.42
CA VAL A 147 2.38 2.43 11.39
C VAL A 147 1.71 3.78 11.19
N HIS A 148 2.34 4.82 11.71
CA HIS A 148 1.96 6.18 11.38
C HIS A 148 2.44 6.49 9.97
N ILE A 149 1.57 7.04 9.13
CA ILE A 149 1.92 7.49 7.78
C ILE A 149 2.03 9.00 7.82
N ASN A 150 3.12 9.54 7.29
CA ASN A 150 3.26 10.96 7.01
C ASN A 150 3.41 11.10 5.49
N CYS A 151 2.54 11.89 4.87
CA CYS A 151 2.62 12.20 3.45
C CYS A 151 2.80 13.71 3.26
N SER A 152 3.93 14.10 2.71
CA SER A 152 4.26 15.49 2.40
C SER A 152 3.22 16.15 1.48
N GLY A 153 2.65 15.39 0.54
CA GLY A 153 1.58 15.86 -0.34
C GLY A 153 0.25 16.15 0.35
N VAL A 154 0.04 15.63 1.57
CA VAL A 154 -1.17 15.87 2.38
C VAL A 154 -0.91 16.93 3.46
N THR A 155 0.24 16.86 4.12
CA THR A 155 0.62 17.81 5.18
C THR A 155 1.14 19.15 4.66
N GLY A 156 1.60 19.19 3.40
CA GLY A 156 2.35 20.33 2.86
C GLY A 156 3.74 20.49 3.47
N VAL A 157 4.21 19.52 4.26
CA VAL A 157 5.54 19.51 4.89
C VAL A 157 6.45 18.59 4.08
N ILE A 158 7.50 19.16 3.46
CA ILE A 158 8.57 18.37 2.85
C ILE A 158 9.50 17.94 4.00
N PRO A 159 9.78 16.62 4.16
CA PRO A 159 10.61 16.11 5.25
C PRO A 159 12.08 16.57 5.20
#